data_AF-A0A4V2A0I8-F1
#
_entry.id   AF-A0A4V2A0I8-F1
#
_cell.length_a   1.000
_cell.length_b   1.000
_cell.length_c   1.000
_cell.angle_alpha   90.00
_cell.angle_beta   90.00
_cell.angle_gamma   90.00
#
_symmetry.space_group_name_H-M   'P 1'
#
loop_
_entity.id
_entity.type
_entity.pdbx_description
1 polymer ?
#
loop_
_entity_poly.entity_id
_entity_poly.type
_entity_poly.pdbx_seq_one_letter_code
_entity_poly.pdbx_strand_id
1 'polypeptide(L)'
;MKTIYCFLLAFLSCLGASAQSDSCRAALAAINTDYDQQLKALESYTKINAIDREYRVLMLGFYRNDRLFRAAATCDKGSSGTARNCLSQAEAINRTYNQQLADLRRRKMANQERMQRSDAINLERNAKLKELQGSCGGAS
;
A
#
# COMPACT_ATOMS: atom_id res chain seq x y z
N MET A 1 -63.93 19.34 -9.17
CA MET A 1 -64.00 17.88 -9.32
C MET A 1 -62.89 17.42 -10.26
N LYS A 2 -62.15 16.37 -9.84
CA LYS A 2 -61.31 15.45 -10.64
C LYS A 2 -59.95 15.96 -11.12
N THR A 3 -58.86 15.67 -10.37
CA THR A 3 -57.91 14.51 -10.51
C THR A 3 -56.97 14.65 -11.72
N ILE A 4 -55.71 15.06 -11.50
CA ILE A 4 -54.52 14.20 -11.36
C ILE A 4 -54.28 13.33 -12.60
N TYR A 5 -53.32 13.74 -13.43
CA TYR A 5 -52.44 12.86 -14.22
C TYR A 5 -51.06 13.55 -14.25
N CYS A 6 -50.18 13.14 -13.35
CA CYS A 6 -49.13 12.15 -13.62
C CYS A 6 -47.89 12.80 -14.25
N PHE A 7 -47.10 13.40 -13.34
CA PHE A 7 -45.64 13.24 -13.29
C PHE A 7 -45.23 11.87 -13.86
N LEU A 8 -44.42 11.85 -14.93
CA LEU A 8 -43.55 10.73 -15.29
C LEU A 8 -42.71 11.13 -16.51
N LEU A 9 -41.61 11.85 -16.29
CA LEU A 9 -40.49 11.96 -17.24
C LEU A 9 -39.20 12.39 -16.52
N ALA A 10 -38.97 11.84 -15.33
CA ALA A 10 -37.77 12.08 -14.53
C ALA A 10 -37.28 10.79 -13.86
N PHE A 11 -37.05 9.74 -14.65
CA PHE A 11 -36.36 8.49 -14.28
C PHE A 11 -36.14 7.82 -15.65
N LEU A 12 -34.95 7.51 -16.15
CA LEU A 12 -33.78 6.91 -15.55
C LEU A 12 -32.53 7.39 -16.30
N SER A 13 -31.63 8.11 -15.62
CA SER A 13 -30.23 8.22 -16.00
C SER A 13 -29.33 7.97 -14.79
N CYS A 14 -29.64 6.89 -14.07
CA CYS A 14 -28.76 6.30 -13.05
C CYS A 14 -28.48 4.83 -13.44
N LEU A 15 -27.74 4.64 -14.53
CA LEU A 15 -27.08 3.36 -14.81
C LEU A 15 -25.58 3.66 -14.93
N GLY A 16 -24.91 3.67 -13.79
CA GLY A 16 -23.48 3.99 -13.74
C GLY A 16 -22.86 3.98 -12.34
N ALA A 17 -23.43 3.25 -11.39
CA ALA A 17 -22.72 2.86 -10.18
C ALA A 17 -22.96 1.37 -10.02
N SER A 18 -21.97 0.54 -10.34
CA SER A 18 -21.99 -0.84 -9.87
C SER A 18 -22.16 -0.78 -8.36
N ALA A 19 -23.31 -1.23 -7.85
CA ALA A 19 -23.50 -1.37 -6.42
C ALA A 19 -22.55 -2.48 -5.97
N GLN A 20 -21.32 -2.12 -5.60
CA GLN A 20 -20.38 -3.03 -4.97
C GLN A 20 -21.10 -3.63 -3.75
N SER A 21 -21.14 -4.97 -3.67
CA SER A 21 -21.89 -5.66 -2.63
C SER A 21 -21.45 -5.19 -1.24
N ASP A 22 -22.37 -5.19 -0.27
CA ASP A 22 -22.04 -4.80 1.11
C ASP A 22 -20.90 -5.65 1.69
N SER A 23 -20.80 -6.92 1.28
CA SER A 23 -19.70 -7.81 1.62
C SER A 23 -18.35 -7.33 1.07
N CYS A 24 -18.32 -6.77 -0.13
CA CYS A 24 -17.12 -6.23 -0.76
C CYS A 24 -16.69 -4.91 -0.13
N ARG A 25 -17.65 -4.03 0.17
CA ARG A 25 -17.38 -2.81 0.92
C ARG A 25 -16.80 -3.12 2.30
N ALA A 26 -17.37 -4.10 3.00
CA ALA A 26 -16.88 -4.54 4.30
C ALA A 26 -15.46 -5.14 4.21
N ALA A 27 -15.16 -5.94 3.19
CA ALA A 27 -13.83 -6.52 2.99
C ALA A 27 -12.75 -5.46 2.74
N LEU A 28 -13.03 -4.47 1.86
CA LEU A 28 -12.12 -3.36 1.61
C LEU A 28 -11.91 -2.47 2.85
N ALA A 29 -12.99 -2.20 3.59
CA ALA A 29 -12.92 -1.44 4.83
C ALA A 29 -12.08 -2.18 5.90
N ALA A 30 -12.25 -3.49 6.04
CA ALA A 30 -11.48 -4.30 6.98
C ALA A 30 -9.97 -4.24 6.70
N ILE A 31 -9.56 -4.25 5.43
CA ILE A 31 -8.14 -4.10 5.04
C ILE A 31 -7.58 -2.74 5.47
N ASN A 32 -8.35 -1.67 5.28
CA ASN A 32 -7.94 -0.33 5.71
C ASN A 32 -7.85 -0.20 7.24
N THR A 33 -8.85 -0.73 7.96
CA THR A 33 -8.85 -0.73 9.42
C THR A 33 -7.64 -1.48 10.00
N ASP A 34 -7.32 -2.65 9.44
CA ASP A 34 -6.14 -3.42 9.82
C ASP A 34 -4.83 -2.67 9.53
N TYR A 35 -4.74 -2.02 8.36
CA TYR A 35 -3.62 -1.14 8.03
C TYR A 35 -3.44 0.00 9.03
N ASP A 36 -4.51 0.71 9.39
CA ASP A 36 -4.47 1.84 10.32
C ASP A 36 -4.02 1.39 11.72
N GLN A 37 -4.48 0.21 12.17
CA GLN A 37 -4.06 -0.38 13.44
C GLN A 37 -2.55 -0.71 13.43
N GLN A 38 -2.05 -1.30 12.34
CA GLN A 38 -0.64 -1.62 12.19
C GLN A 38 0.22 -0.35 12.09
N LEU A 39 -0.24 0.68 11.39
CA LEU A 39 0.45 1.96 11.30
C LEU A 39 0.56 2.62 12.68
N LYS A 40 -0.54 2.69 13.43
CA LYS A 40 -0.56 3.22 14.80
C LYS A 40 0.39 2.43 15.72
N ALA A 41 0.42 1.11 15.58
CA ALA A 41 1.34 0.26 16.34
C ALA A 41 2.81 0.60 16.02
N LEU A 42 3.16 0.75 14.74
CA LEU A 42 4.51 1.15 14.30
C LEU A 42 4.92 2.52 14.85
N GLU A 43 4.01 3.49 14.85
CA GLU A 43 4.26 4.84 15.35
C GLU A 43 4.48 4.87 16.87
N SER A 44 3.72 4.05 17.61
CA SER A 44 3.83 3.93 19.06
C SER A 44 5.13 3.25 19.54
N TYR A 45 5.83 2.54 18.65
CA TYR A 45 7.01 1.75 19.02
C TYR A 45 8.29 2.59 18.99
N THR A 46 8.62 3.24 20.11
CA THR A 46 9.75 4.17 20.25
C THR A 46 11.14 3.54 20.15
N LYS A 47 11.25 2.20 20.28
CA LYS A 47 12.53 1.48 20.19
C LYS A 47 13.04 1.30 18.75
N ILE A 48 12.18 1.51 17.75
CA ILE A 48 12.58 1.44 16.34
C ILE A 48 13.08 2.83 15.92
N ASN A 49 14.29 2.88 15.37
CA ASN A 49 14.84 4.14 14.85
C ASN A 49 14.02 4.67 13.67
N ALA A 50 14.16 5.97 13.37
CA ALA A 50 13.32 6.62 12.36
C ALA A 50 13.44 5.99 10.96
N ILE A 51 14.64 5.56 10.56
CA ILE A 51 14.90 4.99 9.23
C ILE A 51 14.22 3.62 9.07
N ASP A 52 14.32 2.75 10.07
CA ASP A 52 13.66 1.43 10.04
C ASP A 52 12.14 1.57 10.18
N ARG A 53 11.67 2.56 10.96
CA ARG A 53 10.24 2.87 11.06
C ARG A 53 9.68 3.26 9.69
N GLU A 54 10.35 4.17 9.00
CA GLU A 54 9.96 4.63 7.67
C GLU A 54 9.93 3.47 6.66
N TYR A 55 10.95 2.61 6.67
CA TYR A 55 10.95 1.38 5.86
C TYR A 55 9.70 0.53 6.10
N ARG A 56 9.34 0.28 7.37
CA ARG A 56 8.18 -0.53 7.73
C ARG A 56 6.88 0.10 7.26
N VAL A 57 6.73 1.42 7.40
CA VAL A 57 5.57 2.17 6.91
C VAL A 57 5.44 2.04 5.39
N LEU A 58 6.55 2.18 4.64
CA LEU A 58 6.56 2.02 3.18
C LEU A 58 6.13 0.61 2.77
N MET A 59 6.73 -0.42 3.37
CA MET A 59 6.37 -1.82 3.09
C MET A 59 4.92 -2.13 3.44
N LEU A 60 4.44 -1.63 4.58
CA LEU A 60 3.05 -1.80 5.00
C LEU A 60 2.08 -1.21 3.95
N GLY A 61 2.41 -0.07 3.35
CA GLY A 61 1.65 0.52 2.25
C GLY A 61 1.57 -0.39 1.00
N PHE A 62 2.69 -1.01 0.62
CA PHE A 62 2.70 -1.97 -0.49
C PHE A 62 1.84 -3.20 -0.21
N TYR A 63 1.92 -3.78 1.01
CA TYR A 63 1.09 -4.91 1.42
C TYR A 63 -0.41 -4.57 1.44
N ARG A 64 -0.76 -3.38 1.95
CA ARG A 64 -2.15 -2.89 1.92
C ARG A 64 -2.66 -2.80 0.48
N ASN A 65 -1.90 -2.18 -0.43
CA ASN A 65 -2.33 -1.99 -1.80
C ASN A 65 -2.49 -3.32 -2.56
N ASP A 66 -1.59 -4.28 -2.35
CA ASP A 66 -1.74 -5.64 -2.92
C ASP A 66 -3.02 -6.33 -2.41
N ARG A 67 -3.31 -6.24 -1.10
CA ARG A 67 -4.53 -6.81 -0.50
C ARG A 67 -5.80 -6.14 -1.03
N LEU A 68 -5.80 -4.80 -1.13
CA LEU A 68 -6.92 -4.05 -1.71
C LEU A 68 -7.17 -4.46 -3.16
N PHE A 69 -6.10 -4.61 -3.95
CA PHE A 69 -6.21 -5.06 -5.33
C PHE A 69 -6.82 -6.46 -5.43
N ARG A 70 -6.33 -7.42 -4.64
CA ARG A 70 -6.87 -8.79 -4.63
C ARG A 70 -8.35 -8.80 -4.22
N ALA A 71 -8.71 -8.04 -3.19
CA ALA A 71 -10.09 -7.92 -2.74
C ALA A 71 -10.98 -7.28 -3.83
N ALA A 72 -10.52 -6.21 -4.46
CA ALA A 72 -11.24 -5.56 -5.56
C ALA A 72 -11.44 -6.50 -6.76
N ALA A 73 -10.41 -7.26 -7.16
CA ALA A 73 -10.50 -8.25 -8.24
C ALA A 73 -11.50 -9.39 -7.94
N THR A 74 -11.65 -9.77 -6.66
CA THR A 74 -12.70 -10.74 -6.27
C THR A 74 -14.11 -10.13 -6.24
N CYS A 75 -14.19 -8.82 -6.04
CA CYS A 75 -15.44 -8.07 -5.93
C CYS A 75 -16.02 -7.69 -7.28
N ASP A 76 -15.17 -7.25 -8.20
CA ASP A 76 -15.52 -6.99 -9.59
C ASP A 76 -15.12 -8.21 -10.41
N LYS A 77 -16.09 -9.12 -10.68
CA LYS A 77 -15.92 -10.29 -11.56
C LYS A 77 -15.50 -9.90 -12.99
N GLY A 78 -14.29 -9.37 -13.17
CA GLY A 78 -13.80 -8.87 -14.46
C GLY A 78 -12.74 -7.76 -14.42
N SER A 79 -12.36 -7.20 -13.26
CA SER A 79 -11.27 -6.20 -13.25
C SER A 79 -9.89 -6.88 -13.26
N SER A 80 -9.52 -7.43 -14.43
CA SER A 80 -8.12 -7.76 -14.73
C SER A 80 -7.38 -6.49 -15.18
N GLY A 81 -7.43 -5.43 -14.36
CA GLY A 81 -6.59 -4.27 -14.54
C GLY A 81 -5.14 -4.67 -14.28
N THR A 82 -4.22 -4.22 -15.13
CA THR A 82 -2.78 -4.49 -15.03
C THR A 82 -2.23 -3.85 -13.75
N ALA A 83 -2.42 -4.49 -12.60
CA ALA A 83 -1.74 -4.10 -11.38
C ALA A 83 -0.25 -4.26 -11.64
N ARG A 84 0.45 -3.13 -11.78
CA ARG A 84 1.89 -3.09 -11.60
C ARG A 84 2.16 -3.81 -10.28
N ASN A 85 2.89 -4.93 -10.33
CA ASN A 85 3.21 -5.73 -9.15
C ASN A 85 4.23 -4.97 -8.29
N CYS A 86 3.75 -3.93 -7.64
CA CYS A 86 4.52 -2.99 -6.84
C CYS A 86 5.06 -3.65 -5.59
N LEU A 87 4.30 -4.57 -5.00
CA LEU A 87 4.79 -5.34 -3.87
C LEU A 87 5.99 -6.20 -4.27
N SER A 88 5.94 -6.93 -5.38
CA SER A 88 7.09 -7.72 -5.86
C SER A 88 8.32 -6.86 -6.15
N GLN A 89 8.12 -5.67 -6.73
CA GLN A 89 9.21 -4.71 -6.95
C GLN A 89 9.79 -4.19 -5.62
N ALA A 90 8.93 -3.86 -4.64
CA ALA A 90 9.35 -3.41 -3.32
C ALA A 90 10.15 -4.52 -2.60
N GLU A 91 9.71 -5.77 -2.70
CA GLU A 91 10.43 -6.92 -2.16
C GLU A 91 11.77 -7.15 -2.86
N ALA A 92 11.84 -6.94 -4.18
CA ALA A 92 13.10 -7.02 -4.92
C ALA A 92 14.10 -5.95 -4.48
N ILE A 93 13.64 -4.70 -4.34
CA ILE A 93 14.42 -3.60 -3.75
C ILE A 93 14.93 -4.02 -2.36
N ASN A 94 14.03 -4.48 -1.49
CA ASN A 94 14.39 -4.86 -0.13
C ASN A 94 15.42 -6.01 -0.08
N ARG A 95 15.29 -7.01 -0.95
CA ARG A 95 16.28 -8.10 -1.06
C ARG A 95 17.67 -7.58 -1.40
N THR A 96 17.76 -6.67 -2.38
CA THR A 96 19.03 -6.05 -2.78
C THR A 96 19.70 -5.32 -1.60
N TYR A 97 18.95 -4.47 -0.89
CA TYR A 97 19.53 -3.70 0.23
C TYR A 97 19.81 -4.58 1.47
N ASN A 98 19.01 -5.62 1.73
CA ASN A 98 19.32 -6.59 2.79
C ASN A 98 20.60 -7.37 2.49
N GLN A 99 20.86 -7.69 1.22
CA GLN A 99 22.12 -8.30 0.80
C GLN A 99 23.29 -7.33 1.06
N GLN A 100 23.17 -6.06 0.69
CA GLN A 100 24.20 -5.05 0.97
C GLN A 100 24.47 -4.89 2.48
N LEU A 101 23.44 -4.89 3.31
CA LEU A 101 23.59 -4.86 4.77
C LEU A 101 24.29 -6.13 5.30
N ALA A 102 23.97 -7.31 4.76
CA ALA A 102 24.63 -8.55 5.12
C ALA A 102 26.11 -8.53 4.73
N ASP A 103 26.43 -8.03 3.53
CA ASP A 103 27.80 -7.83 3.06
C ASP A 103 28.57 -6.84 3.94
N LEU A 104 27.94 -5.72 4.32
CA LEU A 104 28.52 -4.73 5.22
C LEU A 104 28.88 -5.34 6.59
N ARG A 105 28.01 -6.18 7.15
CA ARG A 105 28.25 -6.86 8.44
C ARG A 105 29.46 -7.79 8.42
N ARG A 106 29.77 -8.39 7.26
CA ARG A 106 30.92 -9.29 7.07
C ARG A 106 32.25 -8.56 6.95
N ARG A 107 32.27 -7.25 6.68
CA ARG A 107 33.51 -6.48 6.50
C ARG A 107 34.19 -6.22 7.85
N LYS A 108 35.52 -6.28 7.86
CA LYS A 108 36.33 -5.79 8.98
C LYS A 108 36.41 -4.27 8.89
N MET A 109 35.68 -3.58 9.77
CA MET A 109 35.62 -2.13 9.81
C MET A 109 35.22 -1.64 11.21
N ALA A 110 35.51 -0.36 11.50
CA ALA A 110 35.13 0.27 12.76
C ALA A 110 33.61 0.31 12.95
N ASN A 111 33.14 0.19 14.19
CA ASN A 111 31.70 0.15 14.49
C ASN A 111 30.96 1.43 14.08
N GLN A 112 31.57 2.59 14.31
CA GLN A 112 30.99 3.88 13.93
C GLN A 112 30.84 4.01 12.42
N GLU A 113 31.88 3.63 11.65
CA GLU A 113 31.84 3.61 10.19
C GLU A 113 30.76 2.64 9.68
N ARG A 114 30.65 1.46 10.28
CA ARG A 114 29.62 0.46 9.94
C ARG A 114 28.22 1.01 10.15
N MET A 115 27.99 1.71 11.25
CA MET A 115 26.70 2.32 11.57
C MET A 115 26.32 3.36 10.53
N GLN A 116 27.23 4.30 10.21
CA GLN A 116 27.02 5.33 9.19
C GLN A 116 26.72 4.72 7.82
N ARG A 117 27.45 3.68 7.41
CA ARG A 117 27.19 2.98 6.14
C ARG A 117 25.86 2.23 6.16
N SER A 118 25.50 1.60 7.27
CA SER A 118 24.21 0.93 7.42
C SER A 118 23.06 1.93 7.28
N ASP A 119 23.17 3.11 7.89
CA ASP A 119 22.15 4.15 7.80
C ASP A 119 22.05 4.68 6.36
N ALA A 120 23.17 4.91 5.67
CA ALA A 120 23.17 5.31 4.26
C ALA A 120 22.46 4.29 3.36
N ILE A 121 22.75 3.00 3.52
CA ILE A 121 22.10 1.91 2.76
C ILE A 121 20.58 1.89 3.03
N ASN A 122 20.17 2.05 4.28
CA ASN A 122 18.75 2.05 4.63
C ASN A 122 18.02 3.31 4.13
N LEU A 123 18.66 4.48 4.16
CA LEU A 123 18.11 5.72 3.58
C LEU A 123 17.91 5.58 2.08
N GLU A 124 18.89 5.01 1.37
CA GLU A 124 18.80 4.78 -0.06
C GLU A 124 17.68 3.79 -0.41
N ARG A 125 17.55 2.70 0.37
CA ARG A 125 16.42 1.77 0.26
C ARG A 125 15.09 2.51 0.39
N ASN A 126 14.93 3.35 1.41
CA ASN A 126 13.70 4.08 1.65
C ASN A 126 13.40 5.05 0.50
N ALA A 127 14.42 5.72 -0.05
CA ALA A 127 14.26 6.58 -1.21
C ALA A 127 13.75 5.80 -2.44
N LYS A 128 14.30 4.61 -2.71
CA LYS A 128 13.84 3.74 -3.80
C LYS A 128 12.43 3.20 -3.60
N LEU A 129 12.07 2.85 -2.37
CA LEU A 129 10.71 2.45 -2.03
C LEU A 129 9.71 3.61 -2.21
N LYS A 130 10.07 4.85 -1.85
CA LYS A 130 9.24 6.04 -2.12
C LYS A 130 9.06 6.32 -3.60
N GLU A 131 10.14 6.24 -4.37
CA GLU A 131 10.12 6.39 -5.83
C GLU A 131 9.14 5.37 -6.45
N LEU A 132 9.26 4.10 -6.03
CA LEU A 132 8.35 3.05 -6.44
C LEU A 132 6.90 3.35 -6.01
N GLN A 133 6.68 3.77 -4.76
CA GLN A 133 5.34 4.11 -4.26
C GLN A 133 4.67 5.19 -5.13
N GLY A 134 5.41 6.24 -5.50
CA GLY A 134 4.92 7.28 -6.42
C GLY A 134 4.52 6.73 -7.79
N SER A 135 5.29 5.78 -8.33
CA SER A 135 4.96 5.11 -9.61
C SER A 135 3.77 4.13 -9.51
N CYS A 136 3.43 3.72 -8.29
CA CYS A 136 2.40 2.73 -7.99
C CYS A 136 1.04 3.35 -7.61
N GLY A 137 1.02 4.63 -7.21
CA GLY A 137 -0.20 5.38 -6.87
C GLY A 137 -0.84 6.14 -8.03
N GLY A 138 -0.33 6.03 -9.26
CA GLY A 138 -0.75 6.81 -10.44
C GLY A 138 -2.03 6.37 -11.15
N ALA A 139 -2.88 5.57 -10.51
CA ALA A 139 -4.23 5.26 -11.00
C ALA A 139 -5.21 5.50 -9.85
N SER A 140 -5.45 6.78 -9.58
CA SER A 140 -6.64 7.23 -8.85
C SER A 140 -7.80 7.32 -9.83
#